data_AF-A0AAE4CXS4-F1
#
_entry.id   AF-A0AAE4CXS4-F1
#
_cell.length_a   1.000
_cell.length_b   1.000
_cell.length_c   1.000
_cell.angle_alpha   90.00
_cell.angle_beta   90.00
_cell.angle_gamma   90.00
#
_symmetry.space_group_name_H-M   'P 1'
#
loop_
_entity.id
_entity.type
_entity.pdbx_description
1 polymer ?
#
loop_
_entity_poly.entity_id
_entity_poly.type
_entity_poly.pdbx_seq_one_letter_code
_entity_poly.pdbx_strand_id
1 'polypeptide(L)'
;MSSTSLFWTPSARSRTPEGRAAFAGRSSTRTRVECRSRREPLDSCEKCEQSTSGPCLRCRRRARRIVEAIDAGRTLEAAAEAEHVTPTMAAELVDEDHDRRAMEETSVTPVANDRLRKAFWHHYEAHENYPTVLAEAGGWASPIDSLRLLGVVATSDRTIRGVVYRGRFLTHVTPAAAGRLAVAMGLTPRDVD
;
A
#
# COMPACT_ATOMS: atom_id res chain seq x y z
N MET A 1 6.72 -42.21 -41.41
CA MET A 1 5.37 -41.92 -41.93
C MET A 1 4.47 -41.89 -40.69
N SER A 2 3.95 -40.79 -40.15
CA SER A 2 3.64 -39.48 -40.73
C SER A 2 3.79 -38.40 -39.65
N SER A 3 4.41 -37.28 -40.01
CA SER A 3 4.53 -36.08 -39.18
C SER A 3 3.25 -35.27 -39.27
N THR A 4 2.61 -34.97 -38.14
CA THR A 4 1.49 -34.03 -38.08
C THR A 4 1.96 -32.74 -37.42
N SER A 5 2.40 -31.81 -38.25
CA SER A 5 2.73 -30.44 -37.89
C SER A 5 1.45 -29.60 -37.77
N LEU A 6 1.10 -29.21 -36.54
CA LEU A 6 0.02 -28.25 -36.28
C LEU A 6 0.58 -26.83 -36.38
N PHE A 7 0.29 -26.17 -37.49
CA PHE A 7 0.58 -24.76 -37.71
C PHE A 7 -0.43 -23.89 -36.94
N TRP A 8 0.09 -23.04 -36.06
CA TRP A 8 -0.63 -21.96 -35.40
C TRP A 8 -0.72 -20.76 -36.36
N THR A 9 -1.93 -20.31 -36.70
CA THR A 9 -2.17 -19.04 -37.40
C THR A 9 -2.72 -17.99 -36.42
N PRO A 10 -2.04 -16.85 -36.20
CA PRO A 10 -2.60 -15.74 -35.44
C PRO A 10 -3.57 -14.94 -36.31
N SER A 11 -4.85 -14.90 -35.90
CA SER A 11 -5.87 -14.04 -36.50
C SER A 11 -5.66 -12.60 -36.06
N ALA A 12 -5.20 -11.77 -37.00
CA ALA A 12 -5.17 -10.32 -36.86
C ALA A 12 -6.61 -9.77 -36.88
N ARG A 13 -7.11 -9.30 -35.73
CA ARG A 13 -8.29 -8.41 -35.70
C ARG A 13 -7.84 -6.96 -35.55
N SER A 14 -8.15 -6.24 -36.61
CA SER A 14 -8.06 -4.80 -36.80
C SER A 14 -8.78 -4.00 -35.72
N ARG A 15 -8.13 -2.91 -35.34
CA ARG A 15 -8.66 -1.81 -34.51
C ARG A 15 -9.74 -1.05 -35.28
N THR A 16 -10.84 -0.71 -34.62
CA THR A 16 -11.69 0.44 -34.97
C THR A 16 -11.72 1.40 -33.77
N PRO A 17 -11.61 2.73 -33.99
CA PRO A 17 -11.67 3.72 -32.92
C PRO A 17 -12.97 4.54 -33.03
N GLU A 18 -14.08 4.07 -32.45
CA GLU A 18 -15.31 4.87 -32.38
C GLU A 18 -15.99 4.68 -31.02
N GLY A 19 -16.18 5.79 -30.30
CA GLY A 19 -16.85 5.79 -29.00
C GLY A 19 -16.35 6.85 -28.01
N ARG A 20 -16.25 8.11 -28.45
CA ARG A 20 -16.22 9.25 -27.51
C ARG A 20 -17.61 9.38 -26.87
N ALA A 21 -17.84 8.62 -25.80
CA ALA A 21 -18.97 8.88 -24.91
C ALA A 21 -18.64 10.14 -24.08
N ALA A 22 -19.48 11.15 -24.25
CA ALA A 22 -19.44 12.41 -23.52
C ALA A 22 -19.48 12.15 -22.01
N PHE A 23 -18.43 12.59 -21.31
CA PHE A 23 -18.43 12.74 -19.86
C PHE A 23 -19.41 13.87 -19.50
N ALA A 24 -20.67 13.51 -19.24
CA ALA A 24 -21.59 14.38 -18.55
C ALA A 24 -21.09 14.54 -17.12
N GLY A 25 -20.53 15.72 -16.84
CA GLY A 25 -20.04 16.12 -15.54
C GLY A 25 -21.14 16.02 -14.49
N ARG A 26 -21.03 15.02 -13.60
CA ARG A 26 -21.56 15.16 -12.25
C ARG A 26 -20.57 16.00 -11.47
N SER A 27 -20.75 17.31 -11.54
CA SER A 27 -20.22 18.25 -10.57
C SER A 27 -20.79 17.90 -9.20
N SER A 28 -20.10 16.98 -8.52
CA SER A 28 -20.19 16.81 -7.08
C SER A 28 -19.88 18.17 -6.48
N THR A 29 -20.91 18.90 -6.09
CA THR A 29 -20.85 19.96 -5.11
C THR A 29 -20.37 19.31 -3.81
N ARG A 30 -19.06 19.08 -3.72
CA ARG A 30 -18.38 18.91 -2.44
C ARG A 30 -18.62 20.21 -1.71
N THR A 31 -19.64 20.23 -0.86
CA THR A 31 -19.82 21.25 0.15
C THR A 31 -18.50 21.31 0.89
N ARG A 32 -17.72 22.35 0.61
CA ARG A 32 -16.43 22.59 1.24
C ARG A 32 -16.79 23.00 2.65
N VAL A 33 -16.98 22.02 3.54
CA VAL A 33 -17.05 22.25 4.97
C VAL A 33 -15.67 22.73 5.37
N GLU A 34 -15.46 24.03 5.24
CA GLU A 34 -14.30 24.71 5.79
C GLU A 34 -14.36 24.49 7.29
N CYS A 35 -13.37 23.80 7.84
CA CYS A 35 -13.15 23.83 9.28
C CYS A 35 -12.93 25.29 9.64
N ARG A 36 -13.98 25.95 10.13
CA ARG A 36 -13.94 27.33 10.60
C ARG A 36 -12.81 27.43 11.60
N SER A 37 -11.92 28.39 11.39
CA SER A 37 -10.96 28.84 12.38
C SER A 37 -11.74 29.43 13.56
N ARG A 38 -12.21 28.59 14.47
CA ARG A 38 -12.60 29.07 15.80
C ARG A 38 -11.32 29.47 16.52
N ARG A 39 -11.42 30.56 17.29
CA ARG A 39 -10.34 31.04 18.18
C ARG A 39 -10.21 30.20 19.45
N GLU A 40 -11.12 29.25 19.66
CA GLU A 40 -11.11 28.33 20.79
C GLU A 40 -10.18 27.14 20.49
N PRO A 41 -9.40 26.67 21.48
CA PRO A 41 -8.63 25.44 21.35
C PRO A 41 -9.58 24.31 20.98
N LEU A 42 -9.27 23.60 19.90
CA LEU A 42 -10.06 22.44 19.47
C LEU A 42 -9.46 21.19 20.11
N ASP A 43 -10.25 20.47 20.91
CA ASP A 43 -9.92 19.11 21.37
C ASP A 43 -10.22 18.05 20.32
N SER A 44 -11.07 18.38 19.35
CA SER A 44 -11.43 17.46 18.28
C SER A 44 -11.73 18.18 16.97
N CYS A 45 -11.65 17.44 15.87
CA CYS A 45 -12.03 17.91 14.55
C CYS A 45 -13.29 17.17 14.12
N GLU A 46 -14.40 17.89 13.95
CA GLU A 46 -15.69 17.35 13.51
C GLU A 46 -15.57 16.45 12.26
N LYS A 47 -14.69 16.82 11.32
CA LYS A 47 -14.43 16.00 10.13
C LYS A 47 -13.71 14.68 10.45
N CYS A 48 -12.84 14.69 11.44
CA CYS A 48 -12.15 13.48 11.88
C CYS A 48 -13.09 12.60 12.70
N GLU A 49 -13.97 13.18 13.52
CA GLU A 49 -14.99 12.44 14.26
C GLU A 49 -15.99 11.72 13.34
N GLN A 50 -16.37 12.33 12.23
CA GLN A 50 -17.28 11.74 11.25
C GLN A 50 -16.60 10.75 10.28
N SER A 51 -15.27 10.59 10.36
CA SER A 51 -14.47 9.83 9.39
C SER A 51 -13.98 8.51 9.98
N THR A 52 -14.36 7.38 9.36
CA THR A 52 -13.74 6.07 9.63
C THR A 52 -12.37 5.90 8.97
N SER A 53 -11.97 6.85 8.11
CA SER A 53 -10.76 6.78 7.29
C SER A 53 -9.52 7.41 7.94
N GLY A 54 -9.57 7.66 9.24
CA GLY A 54 -8.50 8.30 10.01
C GLY A 54 -8.50 9.83 9.93
N PRO A 55 -7.42 10.50 10.39
CA PRO A 55 -7.37 11.95 10.52
C PRO A 55 -7.34 12.65 9.15
N CYS A 56 -8.04 13.77 9.06
CA CYS A 56 -8.08 14.56 7.84
C CYS A 56 -6.72 15.21 7.53
N LEU A 57 -6.49 15.59 6.26
CA LEU A 57 -5.24 16.22 5.83
C LEU A 57 -4.86 17.48 6.62
N ARG A 58 -5.84 18.23 7.13
CA ARG A 58 -5.59 19.43 7.94
C ARG A 58 -5.06 19.08 9.33
N CYS A 59 -5.67 18.09 9.99
CA CYS A 59 -5.18 17.56 11.26
C CYS A 59 -3.79 16.93 11.11
N ARG A 60 -3.55 16.18 10.01
CA ARG A 60 -2.20 15.66 9.71
C ARG A 60 -1.15 16.76 9.54
N ARG A 61 -1.49 17.86 8.86
CA ARG A 61 -0.57 19.00 8.72
C ARG A 61 -0.34 19.71 10.05
N ARG A 62 -1.38 19.86 10.86
CA ARG A 62 -1.28 20.43 12.21
C ARG A 62 -0.35 19.60 13.09
N ALA A 63 -0.56 18.29 13.15
CA ALA A 63 0.30 17.37 13.90
C ALA A 63 1.77 17.54 13.51
N ARG A 64 2.08 17.54 12.21
CA ARG A 64 3.45 17.78 11.72
C ARG A 64 4.04 19.11 12.22
N ARG A 65 3.27 20.21 12.17
CA ARG A 65 3.76 21.51 12.64
C ARG A 65 4.03 21.54 14.14
N ILE A 66 3.19 20.87 14.95
CA ILE A 66 3.41 20.75 16.39
C ILE A 66 4.71 20.01 16.66
N VAL A 67 4.88 18.84 16.02
CA VAL A 67 6.08 18.01 16.20
C VAL A 67 7.33 18.75 15.72
N GLU A 68 7.29 19.39 14.54
CA GLU A 68 8.40 20.22 14.03
C GLU A 68 8.77 21.35 15.01
N ALA A 69 7.80 21.95 15.68
CA ALA A 69 8.05 23.01 16.66
C ALA A 69 8.75 22.45 17.92
N ILE A 70 8.35 21.27 18.38
CA ILE A 70 8.94 20.59 19.54
C ILE A 70 10.35 20.09 19.21
N ASP A 71 10.53 19.48 18.03
CA ASP A 71 11.84 19.07 17.50
C ASP A 71 12.80 20.27 17.39
N ALA A 72 12.28 21.48 17.11
CA ALA A 72 13.03 22.73 17.10
C ALA A 72 13.27 23.34 18.50
N GLY A 73 12.90 22.64 19.59
CA GLY A 73 13.13 23.04 20.97
C GLY A 73 12.07 23.93 21.60
N ARG A 74 10.88 24.07 20.98
CA ARG A 74 9.75 24.74 21.66
C ARG A 74 9.11 23.83 22.69
N THR A 75 8.53 24.44 23.72
CA THR A 75 7.72 23.68 24.69
C THR A 75 6.40 23.23 24.05
N LEU A 76 5.83 22.16 24.59
CA LEU A 76 4.55 21.60 24.15
C LEU A 76 3.44 22.64 24.19
N GLU A 77 3.41 23.48 25.23
CA GLU A 77 2.40 24.52 25.44
C GLU A 77 2.49 25.60 24.36
N ALA A 78 3.70 26.04 24.04
CA ALA A 78 3.92 27.05 23.00
C ALA A 78 3.58 26.51 21.59
N ALA A 79 3.83 25.22 21.35
CA ALA A 79 3.43 24.57 20.10
C ALA A 79 1.91 24.39 20.01
N ALA A 80 1.26 24.02 21.11
CA ALA A 80 -0.19 23.87 21.20
C ALA A 80 -0.93 25.20 20.98
N GLU A 81 -0.44 26.28 21.60
CA GLU A 81 -0.99 27.64 21.44
C GLU A 81 -0.89 28.11 19.98
N ALA A 82 0.27 27.92 19.34
CA ALA A 82 0.50 28.32 17.95
C ALA A 82 -0.44 27.62 16.95
N GLU A 83 -0.88 26.41 17.29
CA GLU A 83 -1.75 25.59 16.43
C GLU A 83 -3.23 25.58 16.86
N HIS A 84 -3.55 26.34 17.91
CA HIS A 84 -4.87 26.46 18.52
C HIS A 84 -5.46 25.09 18.91
N VAL A 85 -4.69 24.30 19.65
CA VAL A 85 -5.12 23.04 20.28
C VAL A 85 -4.76 23.04 21.75
N THR A 86 -5.36 22.13 22.51
CA THR A 86 -4.98 21.93 23.91
C THR A 86 -3.62 21.23 24.01
N PRO A 87 -2.87 21.45 25.10
CA PRO A 87 -1.62 20.73 25.35
C PRO A 87 -1.79 19.21 25.34
N THR A 88 -2.94 18.72 25.83
CA THR A 88 -3.29 17.28 25.80
C THR A 88 -3.38 16.76 24.37
N MET A 89 -4.12 17.43 23.49
CA MET A 89 -4.19 17.03 22.08
C MET A 89 -2.83 17.14 21.39
N ALA A 90 -2.02 18.15 21.73
CA ALA A 90 -0.68 18.28 21.21
C ALA A 90 0.22 17.10 21.63
N ALA A 91 0.11 16.63 22.88
CA ALA A 91 0.84 15.46 23.37
C ALA A 91 0.43 14.19 22.61
N GLU A 92 -0.87 13.94 22.46
CA GLU A 92 -1.37 12.78 21.70
C GLU A 92 -0.88 12.76 20.25
N LEU A 93 -0.85 13.93 19.59
CA LEU A 93 -0.35 14.06 18.22
C LEU A 93 1.16 13.81 18.12
N VAL A 94 1.92 14.14 19.17
CA VAL A 94 3.36 13.88 19.24
C VAL A 94 3.62 12.40 19.47
N ASP A 95 2.88 11.78 20.39
CA ASP A 95 2.97 10.34 20.65
C ASP A 95 2.62 9.53 19.39
N GLU A 96 1.55 9.88 18.69
CA GLU A 96 1.19 9.23 17.42
C GLU A 96 2.28 9.41 16.35
N ASP A 97 2.95 10.57 16.30
CA ASP A 97 4.06 10.80 15.38
C ASP A 97 5.32 10.03 15.78
N HIS A 98 5.62 9.92 17.09
CA HIS A 98 6.70 9.11 17.61
C HIS A 98 6.47 7.62 17.33
N ASP A 99 5.26 7.10 17.53
CA ASP A 99 4.92 5.72 17.18
C ASP A 99 5.06 5.48 15.67
N ARG A 100 4.56 6.42 14.85
CA ARG A 100 4.73 6.36 13.39
C ARG A 100 6.20 6.37 12.99
N ARG A 101 7.00 7.28 13.57
CA ARG A 101 8.46 7.36 13.33
C ARG A 101 9.16 6.09 13.81
N ALA A 102 8.80 5.55 14.96
CA ALA A 102 9.34 4.29 15.46
C ALA A 102 9.01 3.13 14.51
N MET A 103 7.79 3.08 13.96
CA MET A 103 7.42 2.11 12.93
C MET A 103 8.18 2.32 11.59
N GLU A 104 8.48 3.57 11.23
CA GLU A 104 9.25 3.93 10.04
C GLU A 104 10.76 3.69 10.20
N GLU A 105 11.32 3.96 11.39
CA GLU A 105 12.72 3.72 11.77
C GLU A 105 12.98 2.23 11.98
N THR A 106 11.97 1.49 12.44
CA THR A 106 11.90 0.02 12.30
C THR A 106 11.59 -0.35 10.85
N SER A 107 12.21 0.34 9.88
CA SER A 107 12.20 0.01 8.45
C SER A 107 12.73 -1.40 8.29
N VAL A 108 11.81 -2.36 8.36
CA VAL A 108 12.18 -3.76 8.36
C VAL A 108 12.81 -4.05 7.01
N THR A 109 14.06 -4.52 7.05
CA THR A 109 14.87 -4.73 5.85
C THR A 109 14.08 -5.60 4.88
N PRO A 110 13.89 -5.17 3.62
CA PRO A 110 13.23 -5.98 2.62
C PRO A 110 13.88 -7.36 2.53
N VAL A 111 13.07 -8.41 2.58
CA VAL A 111 13.53 -9.79 2.58
C VAL A 111 13.74 -10.23 1.14
N ALA A 112 14.94 -10.73 0.83
CA ALA A 112 15.21 -11.36 -0.47
C ALA A 112 14.29 -12.57 -0.68
N ASN A 113 13.64 -12.67 -1.84
CA ASN A 113 12.62 -13.69 -2.09
C ASN A 113 13.16 -14.99 -2.72
N ASP A 114 14.49 -15.14 -2.84
CA ASP A 114 15.12 -16.31 -3.47
C ASP A 114 14.74 -17.63 -2.81
N ARG A 115 14.78 -17.69 -1.48
CA ARG A 115 14.39 -18.89 -0.71
C ARG A 115 12.90 -19.21 -0.86
N LEU A 116 12.05 -18.19 -0.79
CA LEU A 116 10.61 -18.33 -0.98
C LEU A 116 10.27 -18.82 -2.40
N ARG A 117 10.97 -18.35 -3.43
CA ARG A 117 10.81 -18.85 -4.81
C ARG A 117 11.23 -20.31 -4.94
N LYS A 118 12.34 -20.71 -4.31
CA LYS A 118 12.78 -22.11 -4.31
C LYS A 118 11.74 -23.02 -3.66
N ALA A 119 11.23 -22.63 -2.49
CA ALA A 119 10.16 -23.36 -1.82
C ALA A 119 8.90 -23.46 -2.70
N PHE A 120 8.49 -22.35 -3.31
CA PHE A 120 7.37 -22.33 -4.24
C PHE A 120 7.54 -23.34 -5.37
N TRP A 121 8.69 -23.37 -6.05
CA TRP A 121 8.93 -24.30 -7.15
C TRP A 121 8.93 -25.76 -6.70
N HIS A 122 9.51 -26.06 -5.53
CA HIS A 122 9.46 -27.41 -4.95
C HIS A 122 8.02 -27.89 -4.74
N HIS A 123 7.12 -27.03 -4.23
CA HIS A 123 5.72 -27.39 -4.07
C HIS A 123 4.94 -27.41 -5.40
N TYR A 124 5.27 -26.51 -6.33
CA TYR A 124 4.65 -26.44 -7.66
C TYR A 124 4.91 -27.70 -8.48
N GLU A 125 6.13 -28.24 -8.44
CA GLU A 125 6.48 -29.51 -9.10
C GLU A 125 5.66 -30.69 -8.56
N ALA A 126 5.26 -30.63 -7.29
CA ALA A 126 4.42 -31.66 -6.67
C ALA A 126 2.90 -31.46 -6.94
N HIS A 127 2.46 -30.23 -7.24
CA HIS A 127 1.03 -29.91 -7.39
C HIS A 127 0.79 -28.84 -8.47
N GLU A 128 0.18 -29.20 -9.58
CA GLU A 128 -0.07 -28.29 -10.73
C GLU A 128 -0.92 -27.06 -10.35
N ASN A 129 -1.85 -27.21 -9.39
CA ASN A 129 -2.74 -26.13 -8.92
C ASN A 129 -2.19 -25.34 -7.73
N TYR A 130 -0.92 -25.50 -7.38
CA TYR A 130 -0.31 -24.86 -6.20
C TYR A 130 -0.44 -23.32 -6.15
N PRO A 131 -0.39 -22.56 -7.25
CA PRO A 131 -0.55 -21.10 -7.18
C PRO A 131 -1.90 -20.66 -6.61
N THR A 132 -2.96 -21.41 -6.89
CA THR A 132 -4.30 -21.15 -6.34
C THR A 132 -4.38 -21.48 -4.86
N VAL A 133 -3.85 -22.64 -4.47
CA VAL A 133 -3.77 -23.06 -3.06
C VAL A 133 -2.98 -22.03 -2.24
N LEU A 134 -1.84 -21.58 -2.76
CA LEU A 134 -1.03 -20.54 -2.14
C LEU A 134 -1.82 -19.24 -1.97
N ALA A 135 -2.52 -18.80 -3.02
CA ALA A 135 -3.33 -17.58 -3.01
C ALA A 135 -4.39 -17.61 -1.90
N GLU A 136 -5.12 -18.73 -1.80
CA GLU A 136 -6.16 -18.96 -0.80
C GLU A 136 -5.56 -18.99 0.61
N ALA A 137 -4.49 -19.75 0.82
CA ALA A 137 -3.86 -19.91 2.13
C ALA A 137 -3.31 -18.61 2.72
N GLY A 138 -2.77 -17.70 1.89
CA GLY A 138 -2.30 -16.39 2.37
C GLY A 138 -3.29 -15.24 2.18
N GLY A 139 -4.54 -15.52 1.78
CA GLY A 139 -5.61 -14.53 1.68
C GLY A 139 -5.41 -13.48 0.60
N TRP A 140 -4.80 -13.85 -0.54
CA TRP A 140 -4.65 -12.97 -1.69
C TRP A 140 -5.88 -13.01 -2.59
N ALA A 141 -6.23 -11.87 -3.19
CA ALA A 141 -7.38 -11.75 -4.08
C ALA A 141 -7.24 -12.58 -5.37
N SER A 142 -6.01 -12.88 -5.79
CA SER A 142 -5.75 -13.70 -6.96
C SER A 142 -4.41 -14.44 -6.86
N PRO A 143 -4.26 -15.59 -7.58
CA PRO A 143 -2.97 -16.27 -7.71
C PRO A 143 -1.88 -15.40 -8.35
N ILE A 144 -2.26 -14.47 -9.21
CA ILE A 144 -1.29 -13.59 -9.86
C ILE A 144 -0.64 -12.64 -8.84
N ASP A 145 -1.36 -12.22 -7.80
CA ASP A 145 -0.82 -11.30 -6.80
C ASP A 145 0.22 -11.97 -5.91
N SER A 146 -0.01 -13.23 -5.51
CA SER A 146 0.99 -14.01 -4.76
C SER A 146 2.24 -14.29 -5.62
N LEU A 147 2.06 -14.63 -6.90
CA LEU A 147 3.16 -14.85 -7.84
C LEU A 147 3.98 -13.58 -8.15
N ARG A 148 3.33 -12.41 -8.18
CA ARG A 148 4.02 -11.11 -8.31
C ARG A 148 4.86 -10.78 -7.09
N LEU A 149 4.33 -11.01 -5.89
CA LEU A 149 5.07 -10.85 -4.64
C LEU A 149 6.28 -11.79 -4.59
N LEU A 150 6.10 -13.04 -5.01
CA LEU A 150 7.19 -14.00 -5.14
C LEU A 150 8.22 -13.61 -6.20
N GLY A 151 7.92 -12.69 -7.12
CA GLY A 151 8.83 -12.37 -8.23
C GLY A 151 8.91 -13.46 -9.29
N VAL A 152 7.89 -14.33 -9.38
CA VAL A 152 7.72 -15.32 -10.45
C VAL A 152 7.10 -14.67 -11.68
N VAL A 153 6.19 -13.71 -11.46
CA VAL A 153 5.55 -12.90 -12.51
C VAL A 153 5.91 -11.43 -12.29
N ALA A 154 6.08 -10.67 -13.38
CA ALA A 154 6.33 -9.24 -13.30
C ALA A 154 5.11 -8.49 -12.71
N THR A 155 5.38 -7.43 -11.95
CA THR A 155 4.33 -6.50 -11.53
C THR A 155 3.63 -5.88 -12.74
N SER A 156 2.41 -5.37 -12.58
CA SER A 156 1.77 -4.61 -13.66
C SER A 156 2.49 -3.29 -13.94
N ASP A 157 2.42 -2.84 -15.18
CA ASP A 157 2.81 -1.48 -15.56
C ASP A 157 1.98 -0.47 -14.75
N ARG A 158 2.62 0.62 -14.36
CA ARG A 158 1.98 1.71 -13.61
C ARG A 158 2.26 3.03 -14.30
N THR A 159 1.20 3.77 -14.61
CA THR A 159 1.35 5.14 -15.13
C THR A 159 1.22 6.14 -14.00
N ILE A 160 2.24 6.97 -13.78
CA ILE A 160 2.23 8.05 -12.80
C ILE A 160 2.58 9.35 -13.52
N ARG A 161 1.67 10.34 -13.48
CA ARG A 161 1.87 11.65 -14.13
C ARG A 161 2.25 11.56 -15.61
N GLY A 162 1.64 10.64 -16.35
CA GLY A 162 1.90 10.43 -17.79
C GLY A 162 3.16 9.63 -18.11
N VAL A 163 3.97 9.26 -17.12
CA VAL A 163 5.13 8.39 -17.29
C VAL A 163 4.73 6.94 -17.01
N VAL A 164 5.03 6.04 -17.93
CA VAL A 164 4.79 4.60 -17.79
C VAL A 164 5.99 3.94 -17.12
N TYR A 165 5.78 3.40 -15.93
CA TYR A 165 6.74 2.58 -15.21
C TYR A 165 6.43 1.12 -15.51
N ARG A 166 7.34 0.47 -16.24
CA ARG A 166 7.15 -0.93 -16.63
C ARG A 166 7.19 -1.86 -15.42
N GLY A 167 6.40 -2.91 -15.53
CA GLY A 167 6.43 -4.06 -14.64
C GLY A 167 7.84 -4.60 -14.46
N ARG A 168 8.17 -5.01 -13.24
CA ARG A 168 9.44 -5.66 -12.91
C ARG A 168 9.21 -6.88 -12.06
N PHE A 169 10.14 -7.81 -12.09
CA PHE A 169 10.17 -8.90 -11.12
C PHE A 169 10.67 -8.34 -9.79
N LEU A 170 9.96 -8.67 -8.71
CA LEU A 170 10.42 -8.33 -7.38
C LEU A 170 11.53 -9.30 -6.98
N THR A 171 12.62 -8.77 -6.44
CA THR A 171 13.70 -9.58 -5.82
C THR A 171 13.65 -9.50 -4.30
N HIS A 172 12.92 -8.51 -3.77
CA HIS A 172 12.74 -8.30 -2.35
C HIS A 172 11.26 -8.00 -2.07
N VAL A 173 10.79 -8.43 -0.90
CA VAL A 173 9.44 -8.18 -0.42
C VAL A 173 9.49 -7.59 0.99
N THR A 174 8.38 -6.97 1.39
CA THR A 174 8.25 -6.57 2.80
C THR A 174 8.20 -7.82 3.68
N PRO A 175 8.75 -7.80 4.89
CA PRO A 175 8.73 -8.97 5.78
C PRO A 175 7.32 -9.41 6.15
N ALA A 176 6.34 -8.50 6.20
CA ALA A 176 4.93 -8.87 6.35
C ALA A 176 4.40 -9.69 5.15
N ALA A 177 4.87 -9.41 3.93
CA ALA A 177 4.57 -10.25 2.77
C ALA A 177 5.37 -11.56 2.79
N ALA A 178 6.64 -11.51 3.21
CA ALA A 178 7.49 -12.70 3.34
C ALA A 178 6.92 -13.70 4.36
N GLY A 179 6.50 -13.24 5.53
CA GLY A 179 5.89 -14.07 6.56
C GLY A 179 4.59 -14.70 6.10
N ARG A 180 3.73 -13.95 5.40
CA ARG A 180 2.51 -14.51 4.80
C ARG A 180 2.80 -15.57 3.75
N LEU A 181 3.77 -15.33 2.87
CA LEU A 181 4.22 -16.31 1.89
C LEU A 181 4.77 -17.57 2.56
N ALA A 182 5.62 -17.42 3.57
CA ALA A 182 6.20 -18.54 4.30
C ALA A 182 5.13 -19.40 4.97
N VAL A 183 4.20 -18.79 5.70
CA VAL A 183 3.08 -19.48 6.34
C VAL A 183 2.19 -20.18 5.31
N ALA A 184 1.85 -19.51 4.21
CA ALA A 184 1.02 -20.09 3.16
C ALA A 184 1.69 -21.28 2.45
N MET A 185 3.02 -21.33 2.42
CA MET A 185 3.79 -22.48 1.91
C MET A 185 4.02 -23.57 2.96
N GLY A 186 3.62 -23.35 4.22
CA GLY A 186 3.90 -24.28 5.31
C GLY A 186 5.37 -24.28 5.76
N LEU A 187 6.12 -23.21 5.48
CA LEU A 187 7.49 -23.05 5.95
C LEU A 187 7.50 -22.74 7.45
N THR A 188 8.39 -23.41 8.17
CA THR A 188 8.65 -23.13 9.58
C THR A 188 9.77 -22.09 9.70
N PRO A 189 9.93 -21.40 10.85
CA PRO A 189 10.99 -20.41 11.04
C PRO A 189 12.41 -20.93 10.72
N ARG A 190 12.64 -22.24 10.89
CA ARG A 190 13.94 -22.89 10.59
C ARG A 190 14.24 -23.02 9.10
N ASP A 191 13.22 -22.90 8.24
CA ASP A 191 13.37 -23.05 6.80
C ASP A 191 13.79 -21.72 6.12
N VAL A 192 13.87 -20.62 6.89
CA VAL A 192 14.08 -19.26 6.38
C VAL A 192 15.42 -18.65 6.81
N ASP A 193 16.19 -19.31 7.68
CA ASP A 193 17.51 -18.87 8.20
C ASP A 193 18.67 -19.03 7.20
#